data_AF-A0A924N0Y5-F1
#
_entry.id   AF-A0A924N0Y5-F1
#
_cell.length_a   1.000
_cell.length_b   1.000
_cell.length_c   1.000
_cell.angle_alpha   90.00
_cell.angle_beta   90.00
_cell.angle_gamma   90.00
#
_symmetry.space_group_name_H-M   'P 1'
#
loop_
_entity.id
_entity.type
_entity.pdbx_description
1 polymer ?
#
loop_
_entity_poly.entity_id
_entity_poly.type
_entity_poly.pdbx_seq_one_letter_code
_entity_poly.pdbx_strand_id
1 'polypeptide(L)' 'MAYDQMQVRDYAVVIHAGNDAWTWQVMDFDARVAASGLAPDRESAWRSGLFAAGAVGALARLGRRA' A
#
# COMPACT_ATOMS: atom_id res chain seq x y z
N MET A 1 -6.85 -8.95 -15.60
CA MET A 1 -7.02 -8.43 -14.23
C MET A 1 -6.48 -7.00 -14.24
N ALA A 2 -7.30 -6.00 -13.90
CA ALA A 2 -6.83 -4.62 -13.84
C ALA A 2 -6.06 -4.40 -12.53
N TYR A 3 -4.83 -3.89 -12.62
CA TYR A 3 -4.04 -3.46 -11.48
C TYR A 3 -3.77 -1.96 -11.63
N ASP A 4 -3.81 -1.25 -10.51
CA ASP A 4 -3.46 0.16 -10.42
C ASP A 4 -2.28 0.27 -9.46
N GLN A 5 -1.22 0.96 -9.90
CA GLN A 5 0.01 1.11 -9.14
C GLN A 5 0.40 2.58 -9.08
N MET A 6 0.68 3.05 -7.86
CA MET A 6 1.21 4.39 -7.63
C MET A 6 2.40 4.34 -6.69
N GLN A 7 3.42 5.11 -7.02
CA GLN A 7 4.56 5.33 -6.16
C GLN A 7 4.27 6.48 -5.19
N VAL A 8 4.42 6.21 -3.90
CA VAL A 8 4.35 7.19 -2.82
C VAL A 8 5.71 7.20 -2.12
N ARG A 9 6.57 8.15 -2.51
CA ARG A 9 7.94 8.28 -1.99
C ARG A 9 8.74 6.99 -2.19
N ASP A 10 9.15 6.37 -1.09
CA ASP A 10 9.97 5.16 -1.05
C ASP A 10 9.17 3.84 -1.14
N TYR A 11 7.85 3.94 -1.33
CA TYR A 11 6.95 2.81 -1.33
C TYR A 11 6.05 2.81 -2.57
N ALA A 12 5.67 1.63 -3.03
CA ALA A 12 4.67 1.42 -4.05
C ALA A 12 3.36 0.94 -3.42
N VAL A 13 2.24 1.56 -3.79
CA VAL A 13 0.90 1.07 -3.49
C VAL A 13 0.38 0.33 -4.71
N VAL A 14 0.02 -0.94 -4.53
CA VAL A 14 -0.56 -1.78 -5.57
C VAL A 14 -1.97 -2.15 -5.16
N ILE A 15 -2.91 -2.03 -6.09
CA ILE A 15 -4.30 -2.43 -5.89
C ILE A 15 -4.68 -3.52 -6.87
N HIS A 16 -5.34 -4.55 -6.36
CA HIS A 16 -5.93 -5.60 -7.16
C HIS A 16 -7.44 -5.69 -6.91
N ALA A 17 -8.20 -5.80 -8.00
CA ALA A 17 -9.59 -6.21 -7.93
C ALA A 17 -9.66 -7.71 -7.66
N GLY A 18 -10.25 -8.11 -6.53
CA GLY A 18 -10.70 -9.47 -6.28
C GLY A 18 -12.17 -9.65 -6.67
N ASN A 19 -12.67 -10.89 -6.61
CA ASN A 19 -14.05 -11.19 -6.99
C ASN A 19 -15.09 -10.52 -6.06
N ASP A 20 -14.83 -10.51 -4.76
CA ASP A 20 -15.77 -9.98 -3.74
C ASP A 20 -15.23 -8.74 -3.00
N ALA A 21 -13.92 -8.50 -3.07
CA ALA A 21 -13.26 -7.41 -2.37
C ALA A 21 -12.04 -6.91 -3.14
N TRP A 22 -11.70 -5.65 -2.93
CA TRP A 22 -10.46 -5.05 -3.42
C TRP A 22 -9.34 -5.30 -2.42
N THR A 23 -8.16 -5.63 -2.90
CA THR A 23 -6.96 -5.73 -2.07
C THR A 23 -6.03 -4.56 -2.37
N TRP A 24 -5.36 -4.08 -1.34
CA TRP A 24 -4.29 -3.10 -1.46
C TRP A 24 -3.05 -3.63 -0.74
N GLN A 25 -1.88 -3.32 -1.31
CA GLN A 25 -0.58 -3.71 -0.78
C GLN A 25 0.37 -2.52 -0.86
N VAL A 26 1.19 -2.35 0.17
CA VAL A 26 2.28 -1.38 0.22
C VAL A 26 3.58 -2.17 0.15
N MET A 27 4.41 -1.87 -0.83
CA MET A 27 5.68 -2.53 -1.07
C MET A 27 6.82 -1.52 -0.94
N ASP A 28 7.97 -1.94 -0.41
CA ASP A 28 9.20 -1.16 -0.50
C ASP A 28 9.88 -1.34 -1.87
N PHE A 29 11.03 -0.66 -2.09
CA PHE A 29 11.79 -0.77 -3.34
C PHE A 29 12.43 -2.15 -3.58
N ASP A 30 12.57 -2.97 -2.54
CA ASP A 30 13.03 -4.36 -2.63
C ASP A 30 11.86 -5.33 -2.90
N ALA A 31 10.69 -4.79 -3.27
CA ALA A 31 9.46 -5.52 -3.50
C ALA A 31 8.95 -6.34 -2.30
N ARG A 32 9.33 -5.95 -1.07
CA ARG A 32 8.81 -6.57 0.15
C ARG A 32 7.51 -5.88 0.56
N VAL A 33 6.51 -6.69 0.87
CA VAL A 33 5.22 -6.19 1.38
C VAL A 33 5.40 -5.70 2.80
N ALA A 34 5.25 -4.39 2.99
CA ALA A 34 5.31 -3.74 4.29
C ALA A 34 3.94 -3.67 4.99
N ALA A 35 2.86 -3.61 4.21
CA ALA A 35 1.48 -3.64 4.70
C ALA A 35 0.53 -4.11 3.61
N SER A 36 -0.61 -4.68 3.99
CA SER A 36 -1.68 -5.06 3.07
C SER A 36 -3.03 -5.09 3.76
N GLY A 37 -4.10 -4.98 2.98
CA GLY A 37 -5.45 -5.11 3.50
C GLY A 37 -6.51 -5.36 2.44
N LEU A 38 -7.73 -5.57 2.92
CA LEU A 38 -8.95 -5.71 2.13
C LEU A 38 -9.77 -4.42 2.23
N ALA A 39 -10.51 -4.12 1.17
CA ALA A 39 -11.46 -3.03 1.11
C ALA A 39 -12.68 -3.42 0.26
N PRO A 40 -13.87 -2.87 0.57
CA PRO A 40 -15.09 -3.21 -0.15
C PRO A 40 -15.11 -2.68 -1.60
N ASP A 41 -14.36 -1.61 -1.88
CA ASP A 41 -14.35 -0.93 -3.17
C ASP A 41 -12.97 -0.36 -3.52
N ARG A 42 -12.77 0.01 -4.79
CA ARG A 42 -11.50 0.54 -5.33
C ARG A 42 -11.04 1.80 -4.60
N GLU A 43 -11.96 2.70 -4.30
CA GLU A 43 -11.63 3.98 -3.68
C GLU A 43 -11.19 3.78 -2.22
N SER A 44 -11.88 2.92 -1.48
CA SER A 44 -11.49 2.50 -0.14
C SER A 44 -10.12 1.83 -0.15
N ALA A 45 -9.86 0.91 -1.09
CA ALA A 45 -8.55 0.28 -1.25
C ALA A 45 -7.44 1.32 -1.50
N TRP A 46 -7.72 2.32 -2.33
CA TRP A 46 -6.81 3.43 -2.63
C TRP A 46 -6.51 4.29 -1.42
N ARG A 47 -7.54 4.76 -0.72
CA ARG A 47 -7.37 5.58 0.47
C ARG A 47 -6.61 4.82 1.56
N SER A 48 -6.92 3.55 1.78
CA SER A 48 -6.24 2.70 2.75
C SER A 48 -4.77 2.46 2.38
N GLY A 49 -4.48 2.14 1.12
CA GLY A 49 -3.11 1.94 0.64
C GLY A 49 -2.24 3.20 0.75
N LEU A 50 -2.78 4.36 0.36
CA LEU A 50 -2.07 5.64 0.49
C LEU A 50 -1.79 6.00 1.96
N PHE A 51 -2.78 5.82 2.84
CA PHE A 51 -2.62 6.04 4.27
C PHE A 51 -1.53 5.12 4.85
N ALA A 52 -1.58 3.82 4.53
CA ALA A 52 -0.61 2.85 4.99
C ALA A 52 0.81 3.16 4.50
N ALA A 53 0.99 3.54 3.23
CA ALA A 53 2.30 3.94 2.70
C ALA A 53 2.88 5.15 3.44
N GLY A 54 2.05 6.14 3.78
CA GLY A 54 2.46 7.28 4.61
C GLY A 54 2.89 6.87 6.01
N ALA A 55 2.12 6.00 6.67
CA ALA A 55 2.40 5.51 8.02
C ALA A 55 3.68 4.67 8.07
N VAL A 56 3.83 3.70 7.16
CA VAL A 56 5.04 2.86 7.03
C VAL A 56 6.27 3.74 6.78
N GLY A 57 6.17 4.72 5.88
CA GLY A 57 7.27 5.64 5.60
C GLY A 57 7.61 6.57 6.77
N ALA A 58 6.67 6.91 7.64
CA ALA A 58 6.95 7.63 8.88
C ALA A 58 7.67 6.75 9.90
N LEU A 59 7.17 5.52 10.13
CA LEU A 59 7.74 4.57 11.08
C LEU A 59 9.17 4.15 10.69
N ALA A 60 9.42 3.85 9.42
CA ALA A 60 10.75 3.50 8.93
C ALA A 60 11.79 4.61 9.17
N ARG A 61 11.38 5.88 9.08
CA ARG A 61 12.27 7.03 9.36
C ARG A 61 12.57 7.21 10.83
N LEU A 62 11.67 6.80 11.72
CA LEU A 62 11.92 6.78 13.16
C LEU A 62 12.86 5.62 13.53
N GLY A 63 12.64 4.43 12.96
CA GLY A 63 13.52 3.27 13.18
C GLY A 63 14.97 3.49 12.72
N ARG A 64 15.19 4.27 11.66
CA ARG A 64 16.55 4.64 11.20
C ARG A 64 17.26 5.70 12.06
N ARG A 65 16.58 6.29 13.04
CA ARG A 65 17.15 7.30 13.95
C ARG A 65 17.59 6.73 15.30
N ALA A 66 17.24 5.48 15.60
CA ALA A 66 17.65 4.77 16.81
C ALA A 66 18.93 3.98 16.56
#